data_AF-A0A6L6BRE3-F1
#
_entry.id   AF-A0A6L6BRE3-F1
#
_cell.length_a   1.000
_cell.length_b   1.000
_cell.length_c   1.000
_cell.angle_alpha   90.00
_cell.angle_beta   90.00
_cell.angle_gamma   90.00
#
_symmetry.space_group_name_H-M   'P 1'
#
loop_
_entity.id
_entity.type
_entity.pdbx_description
1 polymer ?
#
loop_
_entity_poly.entity_id
_entity_poly.type
_entity_poly.pdbx_seq_one_letter_code
_entity_poly.pdbx_strand_id
1 'polypeptide(L)' 'VFIARPGSTDEDDGWLVTFVHDGSNDSTEFVVIDARDFERGYVAQVKLPARVPFGFHGNWAPDRN' A
#
# COMPACT_ATOMS: atom_id res chain seq x y z
N VAL A 1 -3.36 4.16 2.58
CA VAL A 1 -2.49 4.92 3.53
C VAL A 1 -1.33 5.51 2.76
N PHE A 2 -1.00 6.78 2.97
CA PHE A 2 0.18 7.41 2.35
C PHE A 2 1.43 7.20 3.20
N ILE A 3 2.58 7.02 2.54
CA ILE A 3 3.91 6.89 3.14
C ILE A 3 4.85 7.83 2.38
N ALA A 4 5.33 8.89 3.05
CA ALA A 4 6.29 9.81 2.45
C ALA A 4 7.62 9.11 2.15
N ARG A 5 8.24 9.45 1.02
CA ARG A 5 9.62 9.03 0.74
C ARG A 5 10.56 9.64 1.77
N PRO A 6 11.57 8.90 2.27
CA PRO A 6 12.58 9.49 3.15
C PRO A 6 13.23 10.72 2.51
N GLY A 7 13.17 11.85 3.20
CA GLY A 7 13.72 13.13 2.72
C GLY A 7 12.87 13.86 1.68
N SER A 8 11.64 13.39 1.40
CA SER A 8 10.71 14.12 0.54
C SER A 8 10.42 15.52 1.09
N THR A 9 10.37 16.50 0.19
CA THR A 9 9.90 17.87 0.46
C THR A 9 8.53 18.16 -0.16
N ASP A 10 8.06 17.28 -1.04
CA ASP A 10 6.82 17.47 -1.79
C ASP A 10 5.72 16.60 -1.20
N GLU A 11 4.49 17.14 -1.14
CA GLU A 11 3.34 16.48 -0.47
C GLU A 11 3.08 15.05 -0.96
N ASP A 12 3.29 14.79 -2.25
CA ASP A 12 2.96 13.55 -2.94
C ASP A 12 4.17 12.69 -3.29
N ASP A 13 5.41 13.08 -2.93
CA ASP A 13 6.59 12.23 -3.17
C ASP A 13 6.64 11.10 -2.13
N GLY A 14 6.07 9.97 -2.52
CA GLY A 14 5.97 8.79 -1.68
C GLY A 14 5.16 7.68 -2.33
N TRP A 15 4.49 6.91 -1.49
CA TRP A 15 3.71 5.75 -1.91
C TRP A 15 2.34 5.73 -1.25
N LEU A 16 1.39 5.12 -1.94
CA LEU A 16 0.15 4.65 -1.35
C LEU A 16 0.22 3.15 -1.11
N VAL A 17 -0.26 2.72 0.04
CA VAL A 17 -0.40 1.29 0.38
C VAL A 17 -1.83 0.95 0.76
N THR A 18 -2.25 -0.25 0.36
CA THR A 18 -3.56 -0.80 0.68
C THR A 18 -3.56 -2.32 0.58
N PHE A 19 -4.62 -2.96 1.12
CA PHE A 19 -4.98 -4.32 0.77
C PHE A 19 -5.89 -4.33 -0.46
N VAL A 20 -5.71 -5.30 -1.34
CA VAL A 20 -6.60 -5.63 -2.45
C VAL A 20 -7.20 -7.00 -2.17
N HIS A 21 -8.53 -7.09 -2.21
CA HIS A 21 -9.26 -8.34 -2.06
C HIS A 21 -9.73 -8.82 -3.44
N ASP A 22 -9.34 -10.03 -3.82
CA ASP A 22 -9.86 -10.68 -5.02
C ASP A 22 -11.02 -11.60 -4.62
N GLY A 23 -12.25 -11.17 -4.94
CA GLY A 23 -13.46 -11.92 -4.63
C GLY A 23 -13.61 -13.23 -5.40
N SER A 24 -12.81 -13.46 -6.45
CA SER A 24 -12.92 -14.68 -7.26
C SER A 24 -12.24 -15.89 -6.61
N ASN A 25 -11.21 -15.66 -5.79
CA ASN A 25 -10.40 -16.71 -5.16
C ASN A 25 -10.23 -16.50 -3.64
N ASP A 26 -10.96 -15.55 -3.06
CA ASP A 26 -10.95 -15.18 -1.64
C ASP A 26 -9.54 -14.85 -1.10
N SER A 27 -8.66 -14.32 -1.96
CA SER A 27 -7.29 -13.97 -1.59
C SER A 27 -7.16 -12.50 -1.19
N THR A 28 -6.02 -12.15 -0.61
CA THR A 28 -5.66 -10.78 -0.32
C THR A 28 -4.21 -10.53 -0.67
N GLU A 29 -3.96 -9.35 -1.22
CA GLU A 29 -2.63 -8.86 -1.55
C GLU A 29 -2.40 -7.52 -0.85
N PHE A 30 -1.19 -7.29 -0.36
CA PHE A 30 -0.74 -5.96 0.04
C PHE A 30 -0.01 -5.32 -1.14
N VAL A 31 -0.46 -4.14 -1.55
CA VAL A 31 0.08 -3.47 -2.74
C VAL A 31 0.71 -2.13 -2.36
N VAL A 32 1.75 -1.77 -3.10
CA VAL A 32 2.43 -0.48 -3.03
C VAL A 32 2.28 0.20 -4.39
N ILE A 33 1.82 1.43 -4.38
CA ILE A 33 1.54 2.24 -5.57
C ILE A 33 2.41 3.49 -5.50
N ASP A 34 2.99 3.89 -6.63
CA ASP A 34 3.68 5.17 -6.77
C ASP A 34 2.64 6.29 -6.64
N ALA A 35 2.78 7.18 -5.66
CA ALA A 35 1.76 8.19 -5.40
C ALA A 35 1.66 9.25 -6.52
N ARG A 36 2.67 9.34 -7.40
CA ARG A 36 2.71 10.30 -8.53
C ARG A 36 2.38 9.67 -9.88
N ASP A 37 2.36 8.35 -9.97
CA ASP A 37 2.15 7.64 -11.24
C ASP A 37 1.34 6.36 -11.02
N PHE A 38 0.02 6.49 -11.09
CA PHE A 38 -0.91 5.36 -10.98
C PHE A 38 -0.91 4.47 -12.24
N GLU A 39 -0.51 5.00 -13.40
CA GLU A 39 -0.51 4.25 -14.67
C GLU A 39 0.62 3.23 -14.73
N ARG A 40 1.70 3.47 -13.98
CA ARG A 40 2.78 2.50 -13.75
C ARG A 40 2.31 1.18 -13.13
N GLY A 41 1.13 1.16 -12.51
CA GLY A 41 0.61 0.02 -11.78
C GLY A 41 1.28 -0.17 -10.42
N TYR A 42 1.19 -1.38 -9.87
CA TYR A 42 1.78 -1.69 -8.56
C TYR A 42 3.31 -1.75 -8.67
N VAL A 43 4.00 -0.91 -7.90
CA VAL A 43 5.47 -0.92 -7.82
C VAL A 43 5.98 -2.04 -6.91
N ALA A 44 5.13 -2.57 -6.03
CA ALA A 44 5.33 -3.83 -5.34
C ALA A 44 3.99 -4.48 -4.99
N GLN A 45 3.97 -5.81 -4.93
CA GLN A 45 2.80 -6.62 -4.62
C GLN A 45 3.23 -7.82 -3.77
N VAL A 46 2.57 -8.00 -2.62
CA VAL A 46 2.82 -9.11 -1.70
C VAL A 46 1.54 -9.92 -1.56
N LYS A 47 1.57 -11.15 -2.07
CA LYS A 47 0.47 -12.11 -1.88
C LYS A 47 0.49 -12.61 -0.45
N LEU A 48 -0.64 -12.51 0.25
CA LEU A 48 -0.73 -12.98 1.63
C LEU A 48 -1.14 -14.46 1.66
N PRO A 49 -0.61 -15.25 2.61
CA PRO A 49 -0.93 -16.68 2.70
C PRO A 49 -2.34 -16.94 3.23
N ALA A 50 -3.05 -15.90 3.66
CA ALA A 50 -4.42 -15.95 4.13
C ALA A 50 -5.13 -14.63 3.86
N ARG A 51 -6.47 -14.70 3.79
CA ARG A 51 -7.34 -13.55 3.62
C ARG A 51 -7.24 -12.60 4.82
N VAL A 52 -7.16 -11.29 4.54
CA VAL A 52 -7.39 -10.26 5.54
C VAL A 52 -8.88 -9.89 5.54
N PRO A 53 -9.58 -9.86 6.69
CA PRO A 53 -10.96 -9.40 6.74
C PRO A 53 -11.13 -7.92 6.37
N PHE A 54 -12.35 -7.51 6.04
CA PHE A 54 -12.65 -6.09 5.80
C PHE A 54 -12.35 -5.28 7.06
N GLY A 55 -11.38 -4.39 6.95
CA GLY A 55 -11.01 -3.44 7.99
C GLY A 55 -11.75 -2.11 7.85
N PHE A 56 -11.34 -1.14 8.66
CA PHE A 56 -11.82 0.24 8.57
C PHE A 56 -10.67 1.20 8.22
N HIS A 57 -9.82 1.51 9.19
CA HIS A 57 -8.74 2.47 9.05
C HIS A 57 -7.38 1.80 9.21
N GLY A 58 -6.36 2.39 8.61
CA GLY A 58 -4.96 2.01 8.78
C GLY A 58 -4.09 3.24 8.90
N ASN A 59 -2.93 3.09 9.54
CA ASN A 59 -1.92 4.14 9.67
C ASN A 59 -0.54 3.54 9.38
N TRP A 60 0.37 4.38 8.92
CA TRP A 60 1.79 4.04 8.82
C TRP A 60 2.54 4.74 9.96
N ALA A 61 3.48 4.03 10.56
CA ALA A 61 4.42 4.58 11.51
C ALA A 61 5.83 4.17 11.06
N PRO A 62 6.75 5.13 10.83
CA PRO A 62 8.14 4.78 10.58
C PRO A 62 8.76 4.17 11.83
N ASP A 63 9.78 3.32 11.64
CA ASP A 63 10.58 2.85 12.77
C ASP A 63 11.21 4.03 13.51
N ARG A 64 11.31 3.91 14.85
CA ARG A 64 12.06 4.89 15.65
C ARG A 64 13.54 4.68 15.38
N ASN A 65 14.18 5.62 14.70
CA ASN A 65 15.62 5.83 14.82
C ASN A 65 15.95 6.44 16.18
#